data_AF-A0A6V7JED6-F1
#
_entry.id   AF-A0A6V7JED6-F1
#
_cell.length_a   1.000
_cell.length_b   1.000
_cell.length_c   1.000
_cell.angle_alpha   90.00
_cell.angle_beta   90.00
_cell.angle_gamma   90.00
#
_symmetry.space_group_name_H-M   'P 1'
#
loop_
_entity.id
_entity.type
_entity.pdbx_description
1 polymer ?
#
loop_
_entity_poly.entity_id
_entity_poly.type
_entity_poly.pdbx_seq_one_letter_code
_entity_poly.pdbx_strand_id
1 'polypeptide(L)' 'IQPKEKYLNGIALIIWNSKKGRKDVVSFPESNLPENINERFAQLFKVKEKWTVDEIAPYIS' A
#
# COMPACT_ATOMS: atom_id res chain seq x y z
N ILE A 1 17.35 10.70 -13.86
CA ILE A 1 16.28 10.83 -12.84
C ILE A 1 16.23 9.52 -12.07
N GLN A 2 16.34 9.54 -10.73
CA GLN A 2 16.17 8.32 -9.93
C GLN A 2 14.68 8.13 -9.58
N PRO A 3 14.10 6.95 -9.80
CA PRO A 3 12.72 6.67 -9.41
C PRO A 3 12.56 6.75 -7.89
N LYS A 4 11.41 7.24 -7.43
CA LYS A 4 11.08 7.38 -6.00
C LYS A 4 10.02 6.36 -5.62
N GLU A 5 10.09 5.87 -4.39
CA GLU A 5 9.13 4.89 -3.81
C GLU A 5 7.67 5.34 -3.97
N LYS A 6 7.40 6.64 -3.79
CA LYS A 6 6.05 7.23 -3.92
C LYS A 6 5.39 7.03 -5.29
N TYR A 7 6.15 6.71 -6.33
CA TYR A 7 5.58 6.42 -7.65
C TYR A 7 4.86 5.06 -7.72
N LEU A 8 4.95 4.26 -6.65
CA LEU A 8 4.25 2.99 -6.51
C LEU A 8 2.94 3.09 -5.71
N ASN A 9 2.61 4.25 -5.14
CA ASN A 9 1.39 4.43 -4.36
C ASN A 9 0.17 4.12 -5.25
N GLY A 10 -0.78 3.33 -4.73
CA GLY A 10 -1.94 2.83 -5.50
C GLY A 10 -1.68 1.56 -6.30
N ILE A 11 -0.42 1.13 -6.46
CA ILE A 11 -0.03 -0.02 -7.30
C ILE A 11 0.65 -1.12 -6.46
N ALA A 12 1.48 -0.74 -5.49
CA ALA A 12 2.24 -1.69 -4.68
C ALA A 12 2.54 -1.15 -3.27
N LEU A 13 2.73 -2.08 -2.34
CA LEU A 13 3.16 -1.79 -0.97
C LEU A 13 4.64 -2.07 -0.81
N ILE A 14 5.29 -1.20 -0.04
CA ILE A 14 6.67 -1.37 0.40
C ILE A 14 6.64 -1.82 1.85
N ILE A 15 7.03 -3.07 2.08
CA ILE A 15 6.95 -3.73 3.40
C ILE A 15 8.35 -4.14 3.84
N TRP A 16 8.70 -3.86 5.10
CA TRP A 16 9.95 -4.34 5.68
C TRP A 16 9.87 -5.84 5.95
N ASN A 17 10.74 -6.62 5.31
CA ASN A 17 10.87 -8.04 5.54
C ASN A 17 12.02 -8.30 6.53
N SER A 18 11.68 -8.49 7.80
CA SER A 18 12.67 -8.74 8.87
C SER A 18 13.50 -10.01 8.64
N LYS A 19 12.95 -11.04 7.98
CA LYS A 19 13.67 -12.29 7.68
C LYS A 19 14.77 -12.10 6.63
N LYS A 20 14.54 -11.22 5.66
CA LYS A 20 15.50 -10.92 4.58
C LYS A 20 16.36 -9.68 4.86
N GLY A 21 16.06 -8.94 5.92
CA GLY A 21 16.75 -7.68 6.26
C GLY A 21 16.61 -6.60 5.17
N ARG A 22 15.51 -6.58 4.41
CA ARG A 22 15.29 -5.62 3.32
C ARG A 22 13.81 -5.28 3.12
N LYS A 23 13.55 -4.21 2.37
CA LYS A 23 12.21 -3.89 1.86
C LYS A 23 11.84 -4.83 0.71
N ASP A 24 10.65 -5.42 0.76
CA ASP A 24 10.04 -6.13 -0.35
C ASP A 24 8.94 -5.23 -0.96
N VAL A 25 8.83 -5.26 -2.29
CA VAL A 25 7.75 -4.59 -3.04
C VAL A 25 6.69 -5.64 -3.36
N VAL A 26 5.46 -5.43 -2.90
CA VAL A 26 4.35 -6.37 -3.04
C VAL A 26 3.26 -5.72 -3.88
N SER A 27 2.87 -6.37 -4.98
CA SER A 27 1.76 -5.90 -5.82
C SER A 27 0.49 -5.78 -5.00
N PHE A 28 -0.15 -4.61 -5.06
CA PHE A 28 -1.35 -4.28 -4.32
C PHE A 28 -2.05 -3.11 -5.02
N PRO A 29 -2.72 -3.37 -6.16
CA PRO A 29 -3.39 -2.33 -6.93
C PRO A 29 -4.71 -1.93 -6.27
N GLU A 30 -5.00 -0.64 -6.24
CA GLU A 30 -6.26 -0.09 -5.71
C GLU A 30 -7.50 -0.66 -6.39
N SER A 31 -7.38 -1.05 -7.66
CA SER A 31 -8.45 -1.64 -8.46
C SER A 31 -8.96 -2.98 -7.91
N ASN A 32 -8.17 -3.63 -7.06
CA ASN A 32 -8.53 -4.90 -6.45
C ASN A 32 -9.22 -4.73 -5.09
N LEU A 33 -9.43 -3.50 -4.63
CA LEU A 33 -10.07 -3.21 -3.35
C LEU A 33 -11.60 -3.14 -3.49
N PRO A 34 -12.35 -3.50 -2.42
CA PRO A 34 -13.81 -3.36 -2.39
C PRO A 34 -14.28 -1.94 -2.68
N GLU A 35 -15.43 -1.78 -3.32
CA GLU A 35 -16.05 -0.46 -3.52
C GLU A 35 -16.55 0.14 -2.19
N ASN A 36 -17.00 -0.70 -1.25
CA ASN A 36 -17.42 -0.23 0.06
C ASN A 36 -16.24 0.32 0.87
N ILE A 37 -16.35 1.57 1.31
CA ILE A 37 -15.26 2.27 1.99
C ILE A 37 -14.85 1.63 3.31
N ASN A 38 -15.80 1.06 4.08
CA ASN A 38 -15.49 0.42 5.36
C ASN A 38 -14.75 -0.91 5.14
N GLU A 39 -15.19 -1.70 4.16
CA GLU A 39 -14.51 -2.95 3.79
C GLU A 39 -13.11 -2.69 3.22
N ARG A 40 -12.98 -1.63 2.40
CA ARG A 40 -11.72 -1.14 1.85
C ARG A 40 -10.75 -0.75 2.96
N PHE A 41 -11.18 0.06 3.94
CA PHE A 41 -10.34 0.38 5.09
C PHE A 41 -9.97 -0.86 5.91
N ALA A 42 -10.92 -1.77 6.15
CA ALA A 42 -10.64 -3.01 6.87
C ALA A 42 -9.55 -3.85 6.17
N GLN A 43 -9.60 -3.95 4.84
CA GLN A 43 -8.59 -4.65 4.05
C GLN A 43 -7.23 -3.92 4.07
N LEU A 44 -7.22 -2.61 3.92
CA LEU A 44 -5.99 -1.80 3.97
C LEU A 44 -5.26 -1.96 5.30
N PHE A 45 -5.97 -1.83 6.42
CA PHE A 45 -5.38 -1.96 7.75
C PHE A 45 -5.05 -3.40 8.15
N LYS A 46 -5.67 -4.41 7.51
CA LYS A 46 -5.27 -5.82 7.65
C LYS A 46 -3.90 -6.10 7.01
N VAL A 47 -3.57 -5.43 5.90
CA VAL A 47 -2.31 -5.65 5.16
C VAL A 47 -1.17 -4.80 5.69
N LYS A 48 -1.45 -3.56 6.13
CA LYS A 48 -0.47 -2.65 6.71
C LYS A 48 -1.12 -1.86 7.84
N GLU A 49 -0.53 -1.93 9.03
CA GLU A 49 -1.10 -1.32 10.24
C GLU A 49 -1.06 0.23 10.22
N LYS A 50 0.01 0.81 9.65
CA LYS A 50 0.27 2.26 9.70
C LYS A 50 0.49 2.81 8.31
N TRP A 51 -0.20 3.90 7.99
CA TRP A 51 -0.12 4.56 6.70
C TRP A 51 0.18 6.04 6.87
N THR A 52 0.99 6.58 5.97
CA THR A 52 1.00 8.02 5.74
C THR A 52 -0.17 8.42 4.84
N VAL A 53 -0.54 9.71 4.86
CA VAL A 53 -1.62 10.23 4.02
C VAL A 53 -1.31 10.02 2.53
N ASP A 54 -0.08 10.33 2.11
CA ASP A 54 0.35 10.17 0.70
C ASP A 54 0.30 8.72 0.22
N GLU A 55 0.58 7.75 1.11
CA GLU A 55 0.52 6.32 0.78
C GLU A 55 -0.92 5.81 0.66
N ILE A 56 -1.81 6.20 1.57
CA ILE A 56 -3.19 5.68 1.60
C ILE A 56 -4.13 6.39 0.62
N ALA A 57 -3.86 7.66 0.29
CA ALA A 57 -4.72 8.49 -0.56
C ALA A 57 -5.22 7.81 -1.85
N PRO A 58 -4.37 7.22 -2.72
CA PRO A 58 -4.85 6.56 -3.94
C PRO A 58 -5.76 5.35 -3.65
N TYR A 59 -5.56 4.68 -2.53
CA TYR A 59 -6.37 3.53 -2.17
C TYR A 59 -7.78 3.86 -1.71
N ILE A 60 -8.08 5.11 -1.38
CA ILE A 60 -9.38 5.55 -0.82
C ILE A 60 -10.08 6.65 -1.62
N SER A 61 -9.44 7.10 -2.71
CA SER A 61 -9.97 8.13 -3.62
C SER A 61 -11.08 7.62 -4.53
#